data_AF-A0A5C6BR24-F1
#
_entry.id   AF-A0A5C6BR24-F1
#
_cell.length_a   1.000
_cell.length_b   1.000
_cell.length_c   1.000
_cell.angle_alpha   90.00
_cell.angle_beta   90.00
_cell.angle_gamma   90.00
#
_symmetry.space_group_name_H-M   'P 1'
#
loop_
_entity.id
_entity.type
_entity.pdbx_description
1 polymer ?
#
loop_
_entity_poly.entity_id
_entity_poly.type
_entity_poly.pdbx_seq_one_letter_code
_entity_poly.pdbx_strand_id
1 'polypeptide(L)'
;MSVLDIAALLILIILALLIGALFWYLGALPGHIAKERDHPYEQAIMVGGWTTLILGAVAWPFVLMWAYTPIRFGGDKERSDENKVDLHNEIKSLQVQVEKLTQEFKAQRGANQ
;
A
#
# COMPACT_ATOMS: atom_id res chain seq x y z
N MET A 1 -45.66 -5.85 26.70
CA MET A 1 -44.23 -5.81 27.03
C MET A 1 -44.09 -5.06 28.34
N SER A 2 -43.52 -5.70 29.36
CA SER A 2 -43.17 -5.06 30.63
C SER A 2 -42.14 -3.95 30.40
N VAL A 3 -42.07 -2.95 31.29
CA VAL A 3 -40.99 -1.94 31.29
C VAL A 3 -39.62 -2.63 31.38
N LEU A 4 -39.53 -3.75 32.11
CA LEU A 4 -38.32 -4.57 32.19
C LEU A 4 -37.97 -5.22 30.84
N ASP A 5 -38.96 -5.65 30.05
CA ASP A 5 -38.72 -6.23 28.72
C ASP A 5 -38.16 -5.18 27.77
N ILE A 6 -38.71 -3.96 27.82
CA ILE A 6 -38.23 -2.83 27.01
C ILE A 6 -36.78 -2.48 27.39
N ALA A 7 -36.48 -2.40 28.68
CA ALA A 7 -35.13 -2.14 29.17
C ALA A 7 -34.14 -3.24 28.77
N ALA A 8 -34.54 -4.51 28.90
CA ALA A 8 -33.73 -5.66 28.49
C ALA A 8 -33.43 -5.65 26.98
N LEU A 9 -34.43 -5.34 26.14
CA LEU A 9 -34.26 -5.26 24.70
C LEU A 9 -33.31 -4.14 24.30
N LEU A 10 -33.41 -2.98 24.96
CA LEU A 10 -32.54 -1.83 24.72
C LEU A 10 -31.08 -2.16 25.06
N ILE A 11 -30.84 -2.80 26.22
CA ILE A 11 -29.52 -3.29 26.63
C ILE A 11 -29.00 -4.33 25.64
N LEU A 12 -29.85 -5.25 25.19
CA LEU A 12 -29.48 -6.29 24.23
C LEU A 12 -29.05 -5.69 22.89
N ILE A 13 -29.74 -4.66 22.41
CA ILE A 13 -29.34 -3.91 21.19
C ILE A 13 -27.96 -3.27 21.39
N ILE A 14 -27.74 -2.57 22.50
CA ILE A 14 -26.45 -1.93 22.79
C ILE A 14 -25.34 -2.98 22.85
N LEU A 15 -25.59 -4.11 23.53
CA LEU A 15 -24.63 -5.20 23.64
C LEU A 15 -24.32 -5.82 22.27
N ALA A 16 -25.34 -6.04 21.43
CA ALA A 16 -25.17 -6.53 20.07
C ALA A 16 -24.34 -5.57 19.22
N LEU A 17 -24.58 -4.25 19.34
CA LEU A 17 -23.79 -3.22 18.65
C LEU A 17 -22.34 -3.21 19.12
N LEU A 18 -22.09 -3.35 20.44
CA LEU A 18 -20.74 -3.42 20.98
C LEU A 18 -19.97 -4.65 20.47
N ILE A 19 -20.62 -5.82 20.46
CA ILE A 19 -20.03 -7.06 19.94
C ILE A 19 -19.75 -6.92 18.43
N GLY A 20 -20.70 -6.38 17.66
CA GLY A 20 -20.52 -6.14 16.22
C GLY A 20 -19.40 -5.16 15.91
N ALA A 21 -19.30 -4.07 16.67
CA ALA A 21 -18.22 -3.09 16.54
C ALA A 21 -16.86 -3.69 16.89
N LEU A 22 -16.79 -4.51 17.94
CA LEU A 22 -15.57 -5.21 18.31
C LEU A 22 -15.14 -6.20 17.21
N PHE A 23 -16.07 -6.97 16.67
CA PHE A 23 -15.81 -7.89 15.56
C PHE A 23 -15.30 -7.16 14.33
N TRP A 24 -15.94 -6.04 13.96
CA TRP A 24 -15.48 -5.20 12.85
C TRP A 24 -14.05 -4.69 13.06
N TYR A 25 -13.78 -4.20 14.26
CA TYR A 25 -12.47 -3.67 14.63
C TYR A 25 -11.38 -4.75 14.53
N LEU A 26 -11.65 -5.96 15.04
CA LEU A 26 -10.71 -7.09 14.95
C LEU A 26 -10.43 -7.47 13.48
N GLY A 27 -11.43 -7.49 12.61
CA GLY A 27 -11.22 -7.81 11.18
C GLY A 27 -10.30 -6.81 10.46
N ALA A 28 -10.45 -5.52 10.77
CA ALA A 28 -9.68 -4.46 10.14
C ALA A 28 -8.24 -4.28 10.70
N LEU A 29 -8.01 -4.73 11.94
CA LEU A 29 -6.76 -4.53 12.69
C LEU A 29 -5.49 -5.02 11.95
N PRO A 30 -5.40 -6.28 11.46
CA PRO A 30 -4.21 -6.76 10.76
C PRO A 30 -3.90 -5.97 9.48
N GLY A 31 -4.92 -5.56 8.72
CA GLY A 31 -4.74 -4.74 7.52
C GLY A 31 -4.21 -3.34 7.84
N HIS A 32 -4.67 -2.73 8.93
CA HIS A 32 -4.20 -1.42 9.36
C HIS A 32 -2.71 -1.45 9.76
N ILE A 33 -2.30 -2.48 10.52
CA ILE A 33 -0.90 -2.67 10.93
C ILE A 33 0.00 -2.91 9.72
N ALA A 34 -0.46 -3.67 8.73
CA ALA A 34 0.29 -3.90 7.50
C ALA A 34 0.53 -2.59 6.71
N LYS A 35 -0.49 -1.70 6.68
CA LYS A 35 -0.38 -0.40 6.01
C LYS A 35 0.58 0.55 6.71
N GLU A 36 0.54 0.63 8.04
CA GLU A 36 1.46 1.46 8.82
C GLU A 36 2.94 1.03 8.67
N ARG A 37 3.18 -0.23 8.29
CA ARG A 37 4.52 -0.80 8.13
C ARG A 37 4.99 -0.94 6.69
N ASP A 38 4.29 -0.35 5.72
CA ASP A 38 4.60 -0.43 4.28
C ASP A 38 4.78 -1.89 3.82
N HIS A 39 3.86 -2.75 4.24
CA HIS A 39 3.89 -4.15 3.85
C HIS A 39 3.42 -4.28 2.39
N PRO A 40 4.18 -4.93 1.48
CA PRO A 40 3.85 -4.96 0.04
C PRO A 40 2.54 -5.68 -0.26
N TYR A 41 2.12 -6.58 0.63
CA TYR A 41 0.85 -7.31 0.55
C TYR A 41 -0.21 -6.78 1.54
N GLU A 42 -0.26 -5.47 1.77
CA GLU A 42 -1.25 -4.83 2.67
C GLU A 42 -2.69 -5.28 2.37
N GLN A 43 -3.07 -5.37 1.09
CA GLN A 43 -4.43 -5.71 0.68
C GLN A 43 -4.74 -7.19 0.95
N ALA A 44 -3.76 -8.07 0.79
CA ALA A 44 -3.91 -9.49 1.07
C ALA A 44 -4.09 -9.75 2.57
N ILE A 45 -3.35 -9.02 3.41
CA ILE A 45 -3.49 -9.10 4.87
C ILE A 45 -4.83 -8.52 5.33
N MET A 46 -5.28 -7.42 4.71
CA MET A 46 -6.60 -6.84 5.01
C MET A 46 -7.73 -7.84 4.69
N VAL A 47 -7.73 -8.45 3.50
CA VAL A 47 -8.72 -9.46 3.12
C VAL A 47 -8.58 -10.70 4.01
N GLY A 48 -7.34 -11.17 4.23
CA GLY A 48 -7.04 -12.30 5.11
C GLY A 48 -7.55 -12.10 6.54
N GLY A 49 -7.49 -10.89 7.07
CA GLY A 49 -8.04 -10.53 8.38
C GLY A 49 -9.54 -10.80 8.46
N TRP A 50 -10.32 -10.30 7.51
CA TRP A 50 -11.77 -10.52 7.45
C TRP A 50 -12.11 -11.99 7.15
N THR A 51 -11.43 -12.61 6.18
CA THR A 51 -11.70 -14.00 5.79
C THR A 51 -11.41 -14.97 6.92
N THR A 52 -10.27 -14.82 7.62
CA THR A 52 -9.94 -15.70 8.75
C THR A 52 -10.80 -15.44 9.97
N LEU A 53 -11.26 -14.21 10.21
CA LEU A 53 -12.18 -13.92 11.30
C LEU A 53 -13.55 -14.61 11.09
N ILE A 54 -14.04 -14.65 9.84
CA ILE A 54 -15.33 -15.27 9.49
C ILE A 54 -15.23 -16.80 9.39
N LEU A 55 -14.23 -17.33 8.67
CA LEU A 55 -14.13 -18.77 8.38
C LEU A 55 -13.35 -19.56 9.42
N GLY A 56 -12.41 -18.92 10.11
CA GLY A 56 -11.35 -19.63 10.78
C GLY A 56 -10.98 -19.14 12.16
N ALA A 57 -11.70 -18.16 12.76
CA ALA A 57 -11.47 -17.38 13.99
C ALA A 57 -10.13 -17.59 14.74
N VAL A 58 -9.76 -18.82 15.06
CA VAL A 58 -8.42 -19.30 15.45
C VAL A 58 -7.26 -18.89 14.50
N ALA A 59 -7.49 -18.76 13.19
CA ALA A 59 -6.47 -18.40 12.21
C ALA A 59 -6.21 -16.88 12.13
N TRP A 60 -7.10 -16.07 12.71
CA TRP A 60 -6.95 -14.62 12.77
C TRP A 60 -5.64 -14.14 13.46
N PRO A 61 -5.25 -14.63 14.65
CA PRO A 61 -3.96 -14.25 15.26
C PRO A 61 -2.75 -14.65 14.40
N PHE A 62 -2.88 -15.66 13.54
CA PHE A 62 -1.82 -16.07 12.62
C PHE A 62 -1.62 -15.03 11.50
N VAL A 63 -2.70 -14.49 10.93
CA VAL A 63 -2.64 -13.39 9.95
C VAL A 63 -2.05 -12.12 10.59
N LEU A 64 -2.43 -11.83 11.84
CA LEU A 64 -1.81 -10.75 12.61
C LEU A 64 -0.31 -10.97 12.80
N MET A 65 0.11 -12.18 13.19
CA MET A 65 1.52 -12.50 13.33
C MET A 65 2.28 -12.24 12.02
N TRP A 66 1.67 -12.56 10.88
CA TRP A 66 2.25 -12.29 9.57
C TRP A 66 2.33 -10.79 9.24
N ALA A 67 1.32 -10.00 9.63
CA ALA A 67 1.35 -8.54 9.51
C ALA A 67 2.49 -7.88 10.32
N TYR A 68 3.00 -8.55 11.36
CA TYR A 68 4.16 -8.10 12.14
C TYR A 68 5.50 -8.52 11.55
N THR A 69 5.55 -9.39 10.53
CA THR A 69 6.81 -9.79 9.94
C THR A 69 7.44 -8.64 9.13
N PRO A 70 8.69 -8.26 9.41
CA PRO A 70 9.37 -7.20 8.66
C PRO A 70 9.75 -7.76 7.30
N ILE A 71 8.92 -7.50 6.29
CA ILE A 71 9.23 -7.93 4.95
C ILE A 71 10.05 -6.85 4.24
N ARG A 72 11.37 -7.06 4.16
CA ARG A 72 12.27 -6.21 3.36
C ARG A 72 12.19 -6.61 1.88
N PHE A 73 11.13 -6.20 1.21
CA PHE A 73 11.15 -6.08 -0.26
C PHE A 73 11.66 -4.67 -0.62
N GLY A 74 12.92 -4.41 -0.29
CA GLY A 74 13.56 -3.10 -0.44
C GLY A 74 14.27 -2.88 -1.78
N GLY A 75 14.28 -3.85 -2.69
CA GLY A 75 15.04 -3.76 -3.94
C GLY A 75 14.30 -3.04 -5.07
N ASP A 76 12.98 -2.98 -5.03
CA ASP A 76 12.20 -2.81 -6.25
C ASP A 76 11.87 -1.34 -6.51
N LYS A 77 11.53 -0.60 -5.45
CA LYS A 77 11.22 0.83 -5.51
C LYS A 77 12.49 1.66 -5.73
N GLU A 78 13.54 1.39 -4.96
CA GLU A 78 14.82 2.11 -5.05
C GLU A 78 15.50 1.91 -6.41
N ARG A 79 15.50 0.67 -6.93
CA ARG A 79 16.03 0.37 -8.27
C ARG A 79 15.17 0.97 -9.39
N SER A 80 13.85 1.08 -9.21
CA SER A 80 12.98 1.71 -10.21
C SER A 80 13.17 3.23 -10.25
N ASP A 81 13.43 3.87 -9.11
CA ASP A 81 13.67 5.30 -9.02
C ASP A 81 15.08 5.64 -9.55
N GLU A 82 16.11 4.87 -9.18
CA GLU A 82 17.47 4.98 -9.73
C GLU A 82 17.47 4.83 -11.26
N ASN A 83 16.84 3.77 -11.78
CA ASN A 83 16.77 3.53 -13.21
C ASN A 83 16.02 4.66 -13.96
N LYS A 84 14.93 5.19 -13.38
CA LYS A 84 14.23 6.35 -13.96
C LYS A 84 15.12 7.59 -14.03
N VAL A 85 15.91 7.85 -12.98
CA VAL A 85 16.84 8.98 -12.92
C VAL A 85 17.95 8.80 -13.95
N ASP A 86 18.53 7.61 -14.07
CA ASP A 86 19.57 7.29 -15.06
C ASP A 86 19.08 7.45 -16.49
N LEU A 87 17.91 6.90 -16.84
CA LEU A 87 17.31 7.11 -18.16
C LEU A 87 17.08 8.60 -18.45
N HIS A 88 16.64 9.40 -17.46
CA HIS A 88 16.44 10.83 -17.63
C HIS A 88 17.75 11.57 -17.93
N ASN A 89 18.82 11.17 -17.25
CA ASN A 89 20.16 11.74 -17.45
C ASN A 89 20.71 11.35 -18.82
N GLU A 90 20.51 10.11 -19.26
CA GLU A 90 20.92 9.64 -20.58
C GLU A 90 20.19 10.42 -21.68
N ILE A 91 18.86 10.56 -21.60
CA ILE A 91 18.07 11.36 -22.56
C ILE A 91 18.55 12.81 -22.64
N LYS A 92 18.81 13.45 -21.48
CA LYS A 92 19.37 14.82 -21.46
C LYS A 92 20.73 14.90 -22.16
N SER A 93 21.61 13.93 -21.90
CA SER A 93 22.94 13.91 -22.51
C SER A 93 22.87 13.73 -24.03
N LEU A 94 21.93 12.92 -24.52
CA LEU A 94 21.69 12.73 -25.96
C LEU A 94 21.14 14.00 -26.61
N GLN A 95 20.23 14.73 -25.96
CA GLN A 95 19.73 16.01 -26.48
C GLN A 95 20.86 17.03 -26.64
N VAL A 96 21.74 17.15 -25.64
CA VAL A 96 22.90 18.06 -25.69
C VAL A 96 23.86 17.68 -26.82
N GLN A 97 24.09 16.38 -27.05
CA GLN A 97 24.92 15.91 -28.17
C GLN A 97 24.30 16.27 -29.53
N VAL A 98 22.99 16.08 -29.69
CA VAL A 98 22.27 16.46 -30.92
C VAL A 98 22.34 17.96 -31.17
N GLU A 99 22.15 18.79 -30.14
CA GLU A 99 22.28 20.25 -30.26
C GLU A 99 23.69 20.66 -30.67
N LYS A 100 24.72 20.08 -30.03
CA LYS A 100 26.12 20.36 -30.35
C LYS A 100 26.45 19.98 -31.80
N LEU A 101 26.09 18.77 -32.24
CA LEU A 101 26.28 18.34 -33.62
C LEU A 101 25.53 19.25 -34.60
N THR A 102 24.31 19.67 -34.26
CA THR A 102 23.53 20.60 -35.08
C THR A 102 24.22 21.97 -35.20
N GLN A 103 24.84 22.46 -34.12
CA GLN A 103 25.62 23.70 -34.13
C GLN A 103 26.90 23.56 -34.96
N GLU A 104 27.64 22.46 -34.81
CA GLU A 104 28.84 22.17 -35.58
C GLU A 104 28.52 22.11 -37.09
N PHE A 105 27.44 21.43 -37.48
CA PHE A 105 26.97 21.41 -38.87
C PHE A 105 26.60 22.80 -39.40
N LYS A 106 25.92 23.65 -38.60
CA LYS A 106 25.58 25.03 -39.00
C LYS A 106 26.82 25.91 -39.16
N ALA A 107 27.77 25.81 -38.23
CA ALA A 107 29.03 26.56 -38.28
C ALA A 107 29.88 26.14 -39.49
N GLN A 108 29.99 24.84 -39.75
CA GLN A 108 30.74 24.30 -40.87
C GLN A 108 30.08 24.63 -42.21
N ARG A 109 28.74 24.62 -42.29
CA ARG A 109 28.01 25.01 -43.49
C ARG A 109 28.09 26.51 -43.77
N GLY A 110 28.02 27.36 -42.73
CA GLY A 110 28.15 28.81 -42.85
C GLY A 110 29.57 29.28 -43.21
N ALA A 111 30.60 28.48 -42.86
CA ALA A 111 31.99 28.75 -43.26
C ALA A 111 32.31 28.33 -44.70
N ASN A 112 31.44 27.54 -45.34
CA ASN A 112 31.64 26.98 -46.69
C ASN A 112 30.69 27.59 -47.75
N GLN A 113 30.03 28.71 -47.41
CA GLN A 113 29.28 29.59 -48.31
C GLN A 113 29.95 30.96 -48.35
#